data_AF-A0AAJ2G2H5-F1
#
_entry.id   AF-A0AAJ2G2H5-F1
#
_cell.length_a   1.000
_cell.length_b   1.000
_cell.length_c   1.000
_cell.angle_alpha   90.00
_cell.angle_beta   90.00
_cell.angle_gamma   90.00
#
_symmetry.space_group_name_H-M   'P 1'
#
loop_
_entity.id
_entity.type
_entity.pdbx_description
1 polymer ?
#
loop_
_entity_poly.entity_id
_entity_poly.type
_entity_poly.pdbx_seq_one_letter_code
_entity_poly.pdbx_strand_id
1 'polypeptide(L)'
;MPIGGLQHWIEAQRTRPPAPTRAWVWTLAFGIATLLFGLYLGQVFPQTGHDIAPGYGAPVLAFEFAGGQADLEAIFGLYTDPQQVTRLAAMRTGNERDYLYMLLYAGFLASGCIALWHELRLRALLAAAVLPVAAALCDAWENYLLFDIQAAFTLGDYSPAMASLPYPVAAKFLLLAATNVMIGAAATQLGRWWALFGTIAILAAIPTVMAIITPAAFAWALIPSAAGGWLLLLALAATGSWRAFAHKRPLVDLGAAVPEPGEVQTATPTRPVFGRRRT
;
A
#
# COMPACT_ATOMS: atom_id res chain seq x y z
N MET A 1 -22.16 9.53 33.49
CA MET A 1 -22.22 8.14 33.01
C MET A 1 -21.77 8.10 31.55
N PRO A 2 -20.50 7.71 31.26
CA PRO A 2 -20.27 6.65 30.26
C PRO A 2 -18.94 5.86 30.42
N ILE A 3 -18.30 5.84 31.59
CA ILE A 3 -16.96 5.21 31.75
C ILE A 3 -17.02 3.67 31.58
N GLY A 4 -18.14 3.04 31.94
CA GLY A 4 -18.32 1.59 31.80
C GLY A 4 -18.37 1.10 30.35
N GLY A 5 -18.83 1.92 29.39
CA GLY A 5 -18.95 1.51 27.99
C GLY A 5 -17.60 1.33 27.28
N LEU A 6 -16.62 2.18 27.60
CA LEU A 6 -15.28 2.10 27.01
C LEU A 6 -14.52 0.88 27.55
N GLN A 7 -14.60 0.63 28.85
CA GLN A 7 -13.88 -0.47 29.50
C GLN A 7 -14.45 -1.83 29.11
N HIS A 8 -15.79 -1.97 29.10
CA HIS A 8 -16.44 -3.18 28.63
C HIS A 8 -16.17 -3.45 27.14
N TRP A 9 -16.02 -2.40 26.33
CA TRP A 9 -15.61 -2.52 24.94
C TRP A 9 -14.15 -2.96 24.79
N ILE A 10 -13.22 -2.43 25.61
CA ILE A 10 -11.80 -2.84 25.63
C ILE A 10 -11.69 -4.33 26.00
N GLU A 11 -12.41 -4.77 27.03
CA GLU A 11 -12.48 -6.18 27.45
C GLU A 11 -13.08 -7.06 26.35
N ALA A 12 -14.13 -6.59 25.67
CA ALA A 12 -14.73 -7.29 24.53
C ALA A 12 -13.79 -7.36 23.30
N GLN A 13 -12.86 -6.43 23.12
CA GLN A 13 -11.84 -6.53 22.06
C GLN A 13 -10.71 -7.51 22.42
N ARG A 14 -10.31 -7.58 23.71
CA ARG A 14 -9.27 -8.50 24.20
C ARG A 14 -9.69 -9.97 24.12
N THR A 15 -10.99 -10.24 24.24
CA THR A 15 -11.55 -11.60 24.18
C THR A 15 -11.89 -12.08 22.76
N ARG A 16 -11.74 -11.22 21.73
CA ARG A 16 -12.00 -11.63 20.35
C ARG A 16 -10.94 -12.60 19.86
N PRO A 17 -11.33 -13.69 19.16
CA PRO A 17 -10.37 -14.61 18.58
C PRO A 17 -9.40 -13.89 17.63
N PRO A 18 -8.18 -14.40 17.50
CA PRO A 18 -7.14 -13.84 16.64
C PRO A 18 -7.62 -13.64 15.20
N ALA A 19 -6.92 -12.78 14.46
CA ALA A 19 -7.29 -12.41 13.10
C ALA A 19 -7.63 -13.64 12.25
N PRO A 20 -8.74 -13.61 11.49
CA PRO A 20 -9.14 -14.75 10.69
C PRO A 20 -8.10 -14.96 9.58
N THR A 21 -7.51 -16.16 9.51
CA THR A 21 -6.44 -16.57 8.57
C THR A 21 -6.68 -16.09 7.14
N ARG A 22 -7.96 -16.07 6.72
CA ARG A 22 -8.39 -15.59 5.40
C ARG A 22 -7.93 -14.17 5.05
N ALA A 23 -7.88 -13.24 6.00
CA ALA A 23 -7.54 -11.85 5.71
C ALA A 23 -6.08 -11.72 5.25
N TRP A 24 -5.15 -12.41 5.92
CA TRP A 24 -3.75 -12.44 5.50
C TRP A 24 -3.55 -13.16 4.17
N VAL A 25 -4.29 -14.24 3.92
CA VAL A 25 -4.24 -14.98 2.64
C VAL A 25 -4.71 -14.09 1.49
N TRP A 26 -5.81 -13.36 1.67
CA TRP A 26 -6.29 -12.41 0.65
C TRP A 26 -5.27 -11.31 0.38
N THR A 27 -4.71 -10.71 1.42
CA THR A 27 -3.65 -9.70 1.28
C THR A 27 -2.43 -10.25 0.56
N LEU A 28 -2.01 -11.47 0.88
CA LEU A 28 -0.88 -12.11 0.19
C LEU A 28 -1.20 -12.36 -1.29
N ALA A 29 -2.39 -12.88 -1.59
CA ALA A 29 -2.83 -13.15 -2.96
C ALA A 29 -2.90 -11.87 -3.80
N PHE A 30 -3.55 -10.81 -3.30
CA PHE A 30 -3.60 -9.52 -3.97
C PHE A 30 -2.23 -8.88 -4.08
N GLY A 31 -1.37 -9.01 -3.07
CA GLY A 31 0.00 -8.49 -3.10
C GLY A 31 0.87 -9.15 -4.17
N ILE A 32 0.79 -10.48 -4.30
CA ILE A 32 1.47 -11.22 -5.38
C ILE A 32 0.90 -10.80 -6.74
N ALA A 33 -0.42 -10.74 -6.88
CA ALA A 33 -1.06 -10.32 -8.13
C ALA A 33 -0.65 -8.89 -8.52
N THR A 34 -0.63 -7.96 -7.56
CA THR A 34 -0.18 -6.58 -7.76
C THR A 34 1.27 -6.54 -8.20
N LEU A 35 2.17 -7.28 -7.54
CA LEU A 35 3.58 -7.31 -7.91
C LEU A 35 3.79 -7.85 -9.32
N LEU A 36 3.20 -9.00 -9.64
CA LEU A 36 3.35 -9.63 -10.96
C LEU A 36 2.73 -8.77 -12.07
N PHE A 37 1.56 -8.20 -11.83
CA PHE A 37 0.90 -7.34 -12.81
C PHE A 37 1.60 -6.00 -12.97
N GLY A 38 2.17 -5.43 -11.90
CA GLY A 38 3.00 -4.23 -11.97
C GLY A 38 4.29 -4.46 -12.77
N LEU A 39 4.94 -5.62 -12.60
CA LEU A 39 6.08 -6.01 -13.43
C LEU A 39 5.69 -6.16 -14.90
N TYR A 40 4.52 -6.75 -15.18
CA TYR A 40 3.97 -6.83 -16.53
C TYR A 40 3.68 -5.45 -17.13
N LEU A 41 3.00 -4.56 -16.41
CA LEU A 41 2.75 -3.18 -16.84
C LEU A 41 4.04 -2.42 -17.11
N GLY A 42 5.05 -2.64 -16.28
CA GLY A 42 6.39 -2.10 -16.46
C GLY A 42 7.04 -2.52 -17.79
N GLN A 43 6.54 -3.53 -18.50
CA GLN A 43 6.97 -3.89 -19.86
C GLN A 43 6.03 -3.37 -20.95
N VAL A 44 4.77 -3.05 -20.62
CA VAL A 44 3.76 -2.54 -21.56
C VAL A 44 3.94 -1.03 -21.78
N PHE A 45 4.21 -0.29 -20.72
CA PHE A 45 4.50 1.14 -20.81
C PHE A 45 5.79 1.41 -21.62
N PRO A 46 5.93 2.59 -22.24
CA PRO A 46 7.15 2.93 -22.93
C PRO A 46 8.34 2.94 -21.95
N GLN A 47 9.40 2.22 -22.32
CA GLN A 47 10.61 2.09 -21.49
C GLN A 47 11.47 3.35 -21.51
N THR A 48 11.36 4.14 -22.58
CA THR A 48 12.11 5.38 -22.78
C THR A 48 11.19 6.46 -23.34
N GLY A 49 11.45 7.71 -22.94
CA GLY A 49 10.88 8.90 -23.58
C GLY A 49 11.72 9.40 -24.74
N HIS A 50 11.37 10.57 -25.29
CA HIS A 50 12.18 11.25 -26.30
C HIS A 50 13.36 11.99 -25.67
N ASP A 51 13.08 12.90 -24.73
CA ASP A 51 14.06 13.74 -24.02
C ASP A 51 13.57 14.12 -22.61
N ILE A 52 13.11 13.12 -21.85
CA ILE A 52 12.59 13.32 -20.49
C ILE A 52 13.73 13.67 -19.53
N ALA A 53 13.56 14.76 -18.77
CA ALA A 53 14.52 15.11 -17.72
C ALA A 53 14.63 13.97 -16.67
N PRO A 54 15.84 13.54 -16.27
CA PRO A 54 16.03 12.33 -15.46
C PRO A 54 15.24 12.27 -14.16
N GLY A 55 14.96 13.42 -13.53
CA GLY A 55 14.25 13.46 -12.25
C GLY A 55 12.76 13.10 -12.34
N TYR A 56 12.16 13.08 -13.54
CA TYR A 56 10.81 12.54 -13.74
C TYR A 56 10.75 11.01 -13.66
N GLY A 57 11.87 10.32 -13.88
CA GLY A 57 11.95 8.86 -13.84
C GLY A 57 11.31 8.21 -15.07
N ALA A 58 10.42 7.24 -14.82
CA ALA A 58 9.80 6.47 -15.90
C ALA A 58 8.88 7.35 -16.78
N PRO A 59 8.73 7.06 -18.08
CA PRO A 59 7.89 7.86 -18.97
C PRO A 59 6.43 7.99 -18.54
N VAL A 60 5.88 6.96 -17.87
CA VAL A 60 4.53 7.04 -17.29
C VAL A 60 4.46 8.13 -16.22
N LEU A 61 5.38 8.15 -15.25
CA LEU A 61 5.45 9.21 -14.23
C LEU A 61 5.69 10.59 -14.85
N ALA A 62 6.56 10.69 -15.85
CA ALA A 62 6.78 11.95 -16.55
C ALA A 62 5.48 12.49 -17.16
N PHE A 63 4.64 11.59 -17.69
CA PHE A 63 3.35 11.96 -18.25
C PHE A 63 2.34 12.41 -17.19
N GLU A 64 2.31 11.75 -16.03
CA GLU A 64 1.47 12.15 -14.89
C GLU A 64 1.81 13.57 -14.39
N PHE A 65 3.08 13.97 -14.47
CA PHE A 65 3.55 15.29 -14.04
C PHE A 65 3.75 16.29 -15.18
N ALA A 66 3.29 15.99 -16.39
CA ALA A 66 3.43 16.90 -17.52
C ALA A 66 2.69 18.22 -17.24
N GLY A 67 3.36 19.35 -17.43
CA GLY A 67 2.81 20.70 -17.21
C GLY A 67 2.41 21.42 -18.49
N GLY A 68 2.85 20.94 -19.66
CA GLY A 68 2.50 21.55 -20.94
C GLY A 68 2.99 20.78 -22.16
N GLN A 69 2.88 21.43 -23.32
CA GLN A 69 3.27 20.85 -24.61
C GLN A 69 4.73 20.40 -24.65
N ALA A 70 5.64 21.22 -24.12
CA ALA A 70 7.07 20.91 -24.12
C ALA A 70 7.36 19.59 -23.37
N ASP A 71 6.66 19.33 -22.25
CA ASP A 71 6.82 18.08 -21.52
C ASP A 71 6.26 16.89 -22.33
N LEU A 72 5.11 17.07 -22.98
CA LEU A 72 4.52 16.02 -23.83
C LEU A 72 5.42 15.69 -25.03
N GLU A 73 6.05 16.69 -25.64
CA GLU A 73 7.03 16.50 -26.72
C GLU A 73 8.31 15.84 -26.19
N ALA A 74 8.77 16.16 -24.98
CA ALA A 74 9.87 15.47 -24.32
C ALA A 74 9.53 14.00 -24.00
N ILE A 75 8.27 13.67 -23.76
CA ILE A 75 7.84 12.29 -23.46
C ILE A 75 7.65 11.50 -24.75
N PHE A 76 6.81 12.00 -25.66
CA PHE A 76 6.36 11.27 -26.83
C PHE A 76 7.23 11.53 -28.07
N GLY A 77 7.89 12.68 -28.16
CA GLY A 77 8.63 13.12 -29.33
C GLY A 77 7.81 14.07 -30.22
N LEU A 78 8.51 14.82 -31.06
CA LEU A 78 7.92 15.67 -32.11
C LEU A 78 7.29 14.83 -33.23
N TYR A 79 6.46 15.44 -34.07
CA TYR A 79 5.83 14.77 -35.23
C TYR A 79 6.84 14.20 -36.24
N THR A 80 8.09 14.67 -36.19
CA THR A 80 9.21 14.18 -37.00
C THR A 80 9.92 12.97 -36.38
N ASP A 81 9.63 12.61 -35.12
CA ASP A 81 10.24 11.45 -34.47
C ASP A 81 9.56 10.15 -34.93
N PRO A 82 10.28 9.22 -35.59
CA PRO A 82 9.71 7.96 -36.03
C PRO A 82 9.20 7.07 -34.89
N GLN A 83 9.63 7.29 -33.64
CA GLN A 83 9.17 6.53 -32.47
C GLN A 83 7.92 7.10 -31.81
N GLN A 84 7.46 8.29 -32.21
CA GLN A 84 6.35 8.99 -31.55
C GLN A 84 5.08 8.14 -31.46
N VAL A 85 4.67 7.55 -32.60
CA VAL A 85 3.48 6.70 -32.68
C VAL A 85 3.59 5.48 -31.76
N THR A 86 4.77 4.86 -31.71
CA THR A 86 5.02 3.70 -30.85
C THR A 86 4.95 4.05 -29.37
N ARG A 87 5.52 5.19 -28.95
CA ARG A 87 5.45 5.64 -27.54
C ARG A 87 4.02 5.99 -27.13
N LEU A 88 3.28 6.69 -28.00
CA LEU A 88 1.86 7.00 -27.77
C LEU A 88 1.00 5.74 -27.65
N ALA A 89 1.19 4.78 -28.56
CA ALA A 89 0.45 3.52 -28.54
C ALA A 89 0.77 2.67 -27.29
N ALA A 90 2.05 2.60 -26.89
CA ALA A 90 2.47 1.91 -25.68
C ALA A 90 1.89 2.57 -24.42
N MET A 91 1.94 3.90 -24.34
CA MET A 91 1.38 4.66 -23.22
C MET A 91 -0.13 4.45 -23.11
N ARG A 92 -0.85 4.51 -24.24
CA ARG A 92 -2.29 4.25 -24.26
C ARG A 92 -2.61 2.83 -23.79
N THR A 93 -1.89 1.83 -24.31
CA THR A 93 -2.07 0.43 -23.91
C THR A 93 -1.78 0.25 -22.43
N GLY A 94 -0.73 0.88 -21.91
CA GLY A 94 -0.41 0.88 -20.48
C GLY A 94 -1.57 1.41 -19.63
N ASN A 95 -2.05 2.62 -19.94
CA ASN A 95 -3.18 3.25 -19.23
C ASN A 95 -4.47 2.41 -19.29
N GLU A 96 -4.75 1.75 -20.41
CA GLU A 96 -5.91 0.85 -20.54
C GLU A 96 -5.80 -0.36 -19.61
N ARG A 97 -4.60 -0.91 -19.43
CA ARG A 97 -4.35 -2.06 -18.56
C ARG A 97 -4.24 -1.66 -17.09
N ASP A 98 -3.88 -0.41 -16.82
CA ASP A 98 -3.65 0.10 -15.48
C ASP A 98 -4.93 0.12 -14.62
N TYR A 99 -6.13 0.19 -15.20
CA TYR A 99 -7.39 -0.02 -14.45
C TYR A 99 -7.44 -1.35 -13.68
N LEU A 100 -6.88 -2.42 -14.24
CA LEU A 100 -6.80 -3.69 -13.51
C LEU A 100 -5.78 -3.59 -12.37
N TYR A 101 -4.65 -2.92 -12.58
CA TYR A 101 -3.65 -2.69 -11.54
C TYR A 101 -4.23 -1.87 -10.38
N MET A 102 -5.04 -0.85 -10.67
CA MET A 102 -5.77 -0.07 -9.66
C MET A 102 -6.62 -0.94 -8.75
N LEU A 103 -7.38 -1.87 -9.33
CA LEU A 103 -8.19 -2.82 -8.55
C LEU A 103 -7.32 -3.76 -7.71
N LEU A 104 -6.21 -4.23 -8.28
CA LEU A 104 -5.29 -5.14 -7.59
C LEU A 104 -4.60 -4.46 -6.40
N TYR A 105 -4.00 -3.28 -6.61
CA TYR A 105 -3.32 -2.58 -5.53
C TYR A 105 -4.31 -2.07 -4.48
N ALA A 106 -5.50 -1.61 -4.88
CA ALA A 106 -6.52 -1.17 -3.92
C ALA A 106 -6.99 -2.34 -3.05
N GLY A 107 -7.22 -3.50 -3.68
CA GLY A 107 -7.52 -4.75 -2.99
C GLY A 107 -6.43 -5.16 -2.01
N PHE A 108 -5.17 -5.14 -2.46
CA PHE A 108 -3.99 -5.47 -1.64
C PHE A 108 -3.87 -4.59 -0.40
N LEU A 109 -3.90 -3.27 -0.59
CA LEU A 109 -3.70 -2.31 0.51
C LEU A 109 -4.91 -2.30 1.46
N ALA A 110 -6.14 -2.31 0.94
CA ALA A 110 -7.34 -2.33 1.77
C ALA A 110 -7.43 -3.63 2.59
N SER A 111 -7.20 -4.79 1.97
CA SER A 111 -7.21 -6.07 2.70
C SER A 111 -6.07 -6.13 3.73
N GLY A 112 -4.91 -5.53 3.42
CA GLY A 112 -3.80 -5.39 4.35
C GLY A 112 -4.14 -4.55 5.58
N CYS A 113 -4.75 -3.39 5.39
CA CYS A 113 -5.25 -2.56 6.49
C CYS A 113 -6.31 -3.31 7.33
N ILE A 114 -7.22 -4.06 6.69
CA ILE A 114 -8.21 -4.88 7.39
C ILE A 114 -7.55 -6.02 8.18
N ALA A 115 -6.55 -6.70 7.62
CA ALA A 115 -5.79 -7.74 8.30
C ALA A 115 -5.06 -7.19 9.53
N LEU A 116 -4.38 -6.04 9.38
CA LEU A 116 -3.73 -5.35 10.50
C LEU A 116 -4.75 -4.85 11.53
N TRP A 117 -5.93 -4.38 11.12
CA TRP A 117 -7.01 -4.05 12.05
C TRP A 117 -7.47 -5.27 12.84
N HIS A 118 -7.55 -6.44 12.22
CA HIS A 118 -7.89 -7.67 12.94
C HIS A 118 -6.82 -8.11 13.94
N GLU A 119 -5.55 -7.79 13.71
CA GLU A 119 -4.44 -8.08 14.64
C GLU A 119 -4.35 -7.04 15.77
N LEU A 120 -4.32 -5.75 15.43
CA LEU A 120 -4.04 -4.66 16.36
C LEU A 120 -5.28 -3.99 16.95
N ARG A 121 -6.47 -4.21 16.37
CA ARG A 121 -7.76 -3.63 16.77
C ARG A 121 -7.81 -2.09 16.75
N LEU A 122 -6.92 -1.46 16.00
CA LEU A 122 -6.88 0.00 15.84
C LEU A 122 -7.90 0.47 14.80
N ARG A 123 -8.92 1.24 15.21
CA ARG A 123 -9.97 1.76 14.31
C ARG A 123 -9.42 2.61 13.16
N ALA A 124 -8.30 3.30 13.39
CA ALA A 124 -7.64 4.08 12.36
C ALA A 124 -7.23 3.23 11.15
N LEU A 125 -6.93 1.94 11.32
CA LEU A 125 -6.63 1.04 10.21
C LEU A 125 -7.86 0.69 9.38
N LEU A 126 -9.03 0.58 10.01
CA LEU A 126 -10.28 0.38 9.26
C LEU A 126 -10.63 1.62 8.44
N ALA A 127 -10.43 2.82 9.00
CA ALA A 127 -10.56 4.07 8.24
C ALA A 127 -9.51 4.14 7.11
N ALA A 128 -8.27 3.73 7.38
CA ALA A 128 -7.19 3.72 6.40
C ALA A 128 -7.46 2.78 5.21
N ALA A 129 -8.28 1.74 5.38
CA ALA A 129 -8.66 0.85 4.28
C ALA A 129 -9.48 1.56 3.17
N VAL A 130 -10.06 2.73 3.45
CA VAL A 130 -10.75 3.55 2.44
C VAL A 130 -9.77 4.33 1.57
N LEU A 131 -8.60 4.69 2.09
CA LEU A 131 -7.60 5.50 1.40
C LEU A 131 -7.13 4.89 0.06
N PRO A 132 -6.74 3.59 -0.04
CA PRO A 132 -6.31 3.03 -1.32
C PRO A 132 -7.46 2.90 -2.33
N VAL A 133 -8.71 2.78 -1.87
CA VAL A 133 -9.88 2.82 -2.77
C VAL A 133 -10.08 4.23 -3.33
N ALA A 134 -9.96 5.26 -2.49
CA ALA A 134 -10.00 6.65 -2.93
C ALA A 134 -8.83 6.97 -3.88
N ALA A 135 -7.64 6.43 -3.62
CA ALA A 135 -6.49 6.55 -4.50
C ALA A 135 -6.78 5.97 -5.88
N ALA A 136 -7.33 4.75 -5.95
CA ALA A 136 -7.72 4.11 -7.21
C ALA A 136 -8.79 4.89 -7.99
N LEU A 137 -9.70 5.58 -7.31
CA LEU A 137 -10.66 6.47 -7.98
C LEU A 137 -9.99 7.73 -8.55
N CYS A 138 -9.01 8.29 -7.84
CA CYS A 138 -8.21 9.41 -8.35
C CYS A 138 -7.39 8.96 -9.57
N ASP A 139 -6.76 7.80 -9.49
CA ASP A 139 -5.99 7.15 -10.56
C ASP A 139 -6.87 6.88 -11.79
N ALA A 140 -8.10 6.40 -11.60
CA ALA A 140 -9.06 6.20 -12.67
C ALA A 140 -9.46 7.51 -13.38
N TRP A 141 -9.62 8.60 -12.62
CA TRP A 141 -9.88 9.93 -13.17
C TRP A 141 -8.65 10.47 -13.91
N GLU A 142 -7.46 10.31 -13.35
CA GLU A 142 -6.23 10.64 -14.04
C GLU A 142 -6.12 9.91 -15.38
N ASN A 143 -6.28 8.58 -15.43
CA ASN A 143 -6.18 7.84 -16.69
C ASN A 143 -7.19 8.32 -17.74
N TYR A 144 -8.39 8.71 -17.31
CA TYR A 144 -9.35 9.37 -18.17
C TYR A 144 -8.78 10.68 -18.76
N LEU A 145 -8.18 11.54 -17.95
CA LEU A 145 -7.53 12.79 -18.42
C LEU A 145 -6.34 12.50 -19.34
N LEU A 146 -5.52 11.49 -19.02
CA LEU A 146 -4.38 11.09 -19.84
C LEU A 146 -4.84 10.64 -21.24
N PHE A 147 -5.95 9.90 -21.35
CA PHE A 147 -6.50 9.55 -22.68
C PHE A 147 -6.96 10.77 -23.46
N ASP A 148 -7.63 11.73 -22.81
CA ASP A 148 -8.06 12.98 -23.44
C ASP A 148 -6.84 13.76 -23.96
N ILE A 149 -5.76 13.85 -23.16
CA ILE A 149 -4.50 14.49 -23.57
C ILE A 149 -3.87 13.76 -24.75
N GLN A 150 -3.79 12.42 -24.73
CA GLN A 150 -3.22 11.64 -25.83
C GLN A 150 -4.03 11.78 -27.12
N ALA A 151 -5.36 11.83 -27.03
CA ALA A 151 -6.24 12.00 -28.20
C ALA A 151 -6.06 13.39 -28.83
N ALA A 152 -5.90 14.42 -28.00
CA ALA A 152 -5.71 15.81 -28.44
C ALA A 152 -4.24 16.17 -28.72
N PHE A 153 -3.27 15.30 -28.43
CA PHE A 153 -1.84 15.59 -28.56
C PHE A 153 -1.44 16.06 -29.97
N THR A 154 -2.00 15.47 -31.02
CA THR A 154 -1.73 15.87 -32.41
C THR A 154 -2.49 17.13 -32.86
N LEU A 155 -3.54 17.51 -32.14
CA LEU A 155 -4.42 18.64 -32.43
C LEU A 155 -4.03 19.91 -31.64
N GLY A 156 -3.29 19.77 -30.55
CA GLY A 156 -2.82 20.87 -29.71
C GLY A 156 -3.88 21.45 -28.73
N ASP A 157 -5.06 20.82 -28.62
CA ASP A 157 -6.20 21.33 -27.84
C ASP A 157 -6.51 20.47 -26.60
N TYR A 158 -5.54 20.34 -25.68
CA TYR A 158 -5.65 19.53 -24.46
C TYR A 158 -5.66 20.37 -23.16
N SER A 159 -5.85 21.69 -23.28
CA SER A 159 -5.68 22.63 -22.16
C SER A 159 -6.53 22.31 -20.92
N PRO A 160 -7.83 21.94 -21.02
CA PRO A 160 -8.64 21.63 -19.84
C PRO A 160 -8.19 20.37 -19.09
N ALA A 161 -7.80 19.33 -19.83
CA ALA A 161 -7.35 18.07 -19.25
C ALA A 161 -5.98 18.24 -18.56
N MET A 162 -5.04 18.95 -19.22
CA MET A 162 -3.75 19.31 -18.64
C MET A 162 -3.88 20.16 -17.38
N ALA A 163 -4.80 21.13 -17.36
CA ALA A 163 -5.02 21.96 -16.17
C ALA A 163 -5.59 21.15 -14.99
N SER A 164 -6.33 20.07 -15.29
CA SER A 164 -6.95 19.22 -14.27
C SER A 164 -6.03 18.12 -13.77
N LEU A 165 -5.08 17.66 -14.59
CA LEU A 165 -4.22 16.50 -14.32
C LEU A 165 -3.46 16.54 -12.97
N PRO A 166 -2.90 17.67 -12.51
CA PRO A 166 -2.15 17.70 -11.26
C PRO A 166 -2.94 17.31 -10.02
N TYR A 167 -4.27 17.53 -10.02
CA TYR A 167 -5.11 17.27 -8.84
C TYR A 167 -5.30 15.78 -8.53
N PRO A 168 -5.80 14.93 -9.45
CA PRO A 168 -5.92 13.50 -9.19
C PRO A 168 -4.55 12.83 -8.99
N VAL A 169 -3.50 13.28 -9.69
CA VAL A 169 -2.12 12.79 -9.51
C VAL A 169 -1.62 13.06 -8.08
N ALA A 170 -1.72 14.31 -7.61
CA ALA A 170 -1.31 14.63 -6.24
C ALA A 170 -2.17 13.88 -5.21
N ALA A 171 -3.49 13.80 -5.42
CA ALA A 171 -4.40 13.11 -4.52
C ALA A 171 -4.08 11.61 -4.42
N LYS A 172 -3.88 10.90 -5.54
CA LYS A 172 -3.57 9.46 -5.51
C LYS A 172 -2.30 9.18 -4.73
N PHE A 173 -1.23 9.94 -4.98
CA PHE A 173 0.06 9.71 -4.32
C PHE A 173 0.02 10.06 -2.83
N LEU A 174 -0.66 11.14 -2.44
CA LEU A 174 -0.84 11.47 -1.01
C LEU A 174 -1.67 10.41 -0.27
N LEU A 175 -2.72 9.88 -0.89
CA LEU A 175 -3.54 8.81 -0.32
C LEU A 175 -2.74 7.50 -0.17
N LEU A 176 -1.93 7.13 -1.17
CA LEU A 176 -1.04 5.97 -1.10
C LEU A 176 0.05 6.17 -0.02
N ALA A 177 0.65 7.35 0.06
CA ALA A 177 1.64 7.67 1.09
C ALA A 177 1.03 7.62 2.49
N ALA A 178 -0.17 8.19 2.69
CA ALA A 178 -0.89 8.10 3.96
C ALA A 178 -1.21 6.65 4.33
N THR A 179 -1.59 5.81 3.35
CA THR A 179 -1.79 4.37 3.56
C THR A 179 -0.50 3.69 4.02
N ASN A 180 0.63 4.00 3.38
CA ASN A 180 1.96 3.50 3.79
C ASN A 180 2.35 3.95 5.20
N VAL A 181 2.06 5.20 5.59
CA VAL A 181 2.27 5.69 6.95
C VAL A 181 1.45 4.88 7.96
N MET A 182 0.19 4.59 7.65
CA MET A 182 -0.68 3.80 8.53
C MET A 182 -0.20 2.35 8.66
N ILE A 183 0.23 1.72 7.57
CA ILE A 183 0.85 0.38 7.57
C ILE A 183 2.15 0.40 8.38
N GLY A 184 3.01 1.39 8.17
CA GLY A 184 4.28 1.53 8.89
C GLY A 184 4.06 1.73 10.39
N ALA A 185 3.13 2.59 10.78
CA ALA A 185 2.76 2.84 12.18
C ALA A 185 2.11 1.63 12.87
N ALA A 186 1.42 0.77 12.11
CA ALA A 186 0.97 -0.52 12.62
C ALA A 186 2.15 -1.48 12.81
N ALA A 187 3.07 -1.54 11.83
CA ALA A 187 4.24 -2.42 11.90
C ALA A 187 5.15 -2.12 13.10
N THR A 188 5.24 -0.85 13.55
CA THR A 188 6.00 -0.49 14.75
C THR A 188 5.49 -1.11 16.04
N GLN A 189 4.28 -1.64 16.05
CA GLN A 189 3.68 -2.29 17.22
C GLN A 189 3.87 -3.82 17.22
N LEU A 190 4.48 -4.40 16.18
CA LEU A 190 4.59 -5.86 15.99
C LEU A 190 5.93 -6.45 16.46
N GLY A 191 6.89 -5.61 16.87
CA GLY A 191 8.21 -6.02 17.36
C GLY A 191 9.35 -5.21 16.76
N ARG A 192 10.58 -5.38 17.27
CA ARG A 192 11.74 -4.53 16.95
C ARG A 192 12.08 -4.46 15.46
N TRP A 193 12.08 -5.60 14.77
CA TRP A 193 12.39 -5.65 13.33
C TRP A 193 11.31 -4.99 12.48
N TRP A 194 10.03 -5.25 12.79
CA TRP A 194 8.91 -4.60 12.12
C TRP A 194 8.86 -3.10 12.39
N ALA A 195 9.31 -2.66 13.56
CA ALA A 195 9.42 -1.23 13.87
C ALA A 195 10.47 -0.51 13.05
N LEU A 196 11.62 -1.14 12.78
CA LEU A 196 12.62 -0.58 11.88
C LEU A 196 12.04 -0.39 10.48
N PHE A 197 11.48 -1.44 9.88
CA PHE A 197 10.92 -1.37 8.54
C PHE A 197 9.68 -0.46 8.45
N GLY A 198 8.84 -0.46 9.48
CA GLY A 198 7.70 0.44 9.59
C GLY A 198 8.11 1.91 9.64
N THR A 199 9.18 2.23 10.37
CA THR A 199 9.74 3.59 10.39
C THR A 199 10.28 4.00 9.02
N ILE A 200 10.98 3.10 8.33
CA ILE A 200 11.46 3.37 6.96
C ILE A 200 10.28 3.62 6.01
N ALA A 201 9.21 2.82 6.10
CA ALA A 201 8.00 3.00 5.29
C ALA A 201 7.30 4.35 5.56
N ILE A 202 7.31 4.84 6.81
CA ILE A 202 6.79 6.18 7.15
C ILE A 202 7.67 7.27 6.51
N LEU A 203 8.99 7.17 6.65
CA LEU A 203 9.92 8.17 6.10
C LEU A 203 9.86 8.24 4.57
N ALA A 204 9.50 7.13 3.91
CA ALA A 204 9.28 7.08 2.46
C ALA A 204 8.12 7.96 1.96
N ALA A 205 7.26 8.50 2.85
CA ALA A 205 6.26 9.50 2.49
C ALA A 205 6.87 10.88 2.17
N ILE A 206 8.07 11.20 2.70
CA ILE A 206 8.71 12.50 2.48
C ILE A 206 9.01 12.73 0.98
N PRO A 207 9.67 11.81 0.25
CA PRO A 207 9.86 11.97 -1.19
C PRO A 207 8.56 12.09 -1.98
N THR A 208 7.43 11.55 -1.49
CA THR A 208 6.13 11.72 -2.18
C THR A 208 5.67 13.17 -2.15
N VAL A 209 5.76 13.83 -1.00
CA VAL A 209 5.44 15.25 -0.87
C VAL A 209 6.40 16.09 -1.71
N MET A 210 7.69 15.75 -1.68
CA MET A 210 8.70 16.43 -2.50
C MET A 210 8.43 16.29 -4.00
N ALA A 211 8.01 15.10 -4.47
CA ALA A 211 7.67 14.86 -5.87
C ALA A 211 6.46 15.68 -6.34
N ILE A 212 5.49 15.94 -5.47
CA ILE A 212 4.33 16.78 -5.82
C ILE A 212 4.74 18.26 -5.94
N ILE A 213 5.67 18.72 -5.10
CA ILE A 213 6.12 20.12 -5.10
C ILE A 213 7.15 20.39 -6.21
N THR A 214 8.08 19.46 -6.42
CA THR A 214 9.20 19.57 -7.35
C THR A 214 9.42 18.26 -8.14
N PRO A 215 8.48 17.90 -9.03
CA PRO A 215 8.49 16.62 -9.73
C PRO A 215 9.77 16.40 -10.55
N ALA A 216 10.27 17.45 -11.21
CA ALA A 216 11.51 17.41 -11.97
C ALA A 216 12.76 16.99 -11.15
N ALA A 217 12.71 17.03 -9.81
CA ALA A 217 13.79 16.60 -8.93
C ALA A 217 13.50 15.27 -8.21
N PHE A 218 12.22 14.93 -7.98
CA PHE A 218 11.84 13.87 -7.04
C PHE A 218 10.82 12.85 -7.57
N ALA A 219 10.20 13.04 -8.73
CA ALA A 219 9.19 12.10 -9.21
C ALA A 219 9.73 10.67 -9.40
N TRP A 220 11.01 10.53 -9.80
CA TRP A 220 11.69 9.22 -9.84
C TRP A 220 11.64 8.44 -8.52
N ALA A 221 11.52 9.13 -7.38
CA ALA A 221 11.50 8.53 -6.05
C ALA A 221 10.11 8.00 -5.65
N LEU A 222 9.04 8.31 -6.39
CA LEU A 222 7.68 7.90 -6.06
C LEU A 222 7.51 6.38 -6.06
N ILE A 223 8.00 5.69 -7.10
CA ILE A 223 7.93 4.23 -7.20
C ILE A 223 8.65 3.56 -6.02
N PRO A 224 9.93 3.83 -5.74
CA PRO A 224 10.61 3.19 -4.61
C PRO A 224 9.99 3.58 -3.26
N SER A 225 9.49 4.81 -3.11
CA SER A 225 8.77 5.25 -1.90
C SER A 225 7.49 4.45 -1.65
N ALA A 226 6.68 4.25 -2.69
CA ALA A 226 5.46 3.44 -2.60
C ALA A 226 5.81 1.98 -2.34
N ALA A 227 6.77 1.44 -3.10
CA ALA A 227 7.20 0.04 -3.02
C ALA A 227 7.69 -0.36 -1.63
N GLY A 228 8.40 0.52 -0.91
CA GLY A 228 8.89 0.22 0.44
C GLY A 228 7.78 -0.21 1.42
N GLY A 229 6.67 0.54 1.47
CA GLY A 229 5.52 0.18 2.31
C GLY A 229 4.77 -1.06 1.82
N TRP A 230 4.71 -1.26 0.50
CA TRP A 230 4.03 -2.40 -0.10
C TRP A 230 4.78 -3.71 0.13
N LEU A 231 6.11 -3.69 0.00
CA LEU A 231 6.97 -4.83 0.30
C LEU A 231 6.93 -5.19 1.78
N LEU A 232 6.88 -4.19 2.67
CA LEU A 232 6.64 -4.42 4.10
C LEU A 232 5.30 -5.13 4.32
N LEU A 233 4.22 -4.64 3.72
CA LEU A 233 2.90 -5.26 3.85
C LEU A 233 2.89 -6.69 3.29
N LEU A 234 3.57 -6.93 2.17
CA LEU A 234 3.70 -8.26 1.58
C LEU A 234 4.44 -9.23 2.51
N ALA A 235 5.53 -8.78 3.13
CA ALA A 235 6.27 -9.55 4.13
C ALA A 235 5.42 -9.86 5.38
N LEU A 236 4.64 -8.88 5.85
CA LEU A 236 3.67 -9.08 6.94
C LEU A 236 2.60 -10.09 6.55
N ALA A 237 2.08 -10.03 5.32
CA ALA A 237 1.07 -10.95 4.82
C ALA A 237 1.59 -12.37 4.66
N ALA A 238 2.83 -12.55 4.17
CA ALA A 238 3.49 -13.84 4.11
C ALA A 238 3.69 -14.43 5.52
N THR A 239 4.20 -13.62 6.45
CA THR A 239 4.44 -14.04 7.84
C THR A 239 3.14 -14.38 8.58
N GLY A 240 2.12 -13.54 8.43
CA GLY A 240 0.80 -13.73 9.02
C GLY A 240 0.12 -14.98 8.47
N SER A 241 0.16 -15.19 7.15
CA SER A 241 -0.37 -16.41 6.51
C SER A 241 0.35 -17.66 6.99
N TRP A 242 1.69 -17.63 7.06
CA TRP A 242 2.49 -18.75 7.53
C TRP A 242 2.18 -19.11 8.99
N ARG A 243 2.19 -18.13 9.91
CA ARG A 243 1.89 -18.36 11.34
C ARG A 243 0.49 -18.90 11.56
N ALA A 244 -0.48 -18.36 10.83
CA ALA A 244 -1.86 -18.79 10.93
C ALA A 244 -2.03 -20.24 10.42
N PHE A 245 -1.36 -20.62 9.33
CA PHE A 245 -1.44 -21.97 8.78
C PHE A 245 -0.61 -23.00 9.56
N ALA A 246 0.68 -22.73 9.76
CA ALA A 246 1.64 -23.67 10.34
C ALA A 246 1.54 -23.78 11.87
N HIS A 247 1.15 -22.70 12.55
CA HIS A 247 1.17 -22.65 14.03
C HIS A 247 -0.21 -22.41 14.64
N LYS A 248 -1.25 -22.14 13.83
CA LYS A 248 -2.59 -21.73 14.30
C LYS A 248 -2.52 -20.58 15.30
N ARG A 249 -1.55 -19.66 15.12
CA ARG A 249 -1.30 -18.52 16.00
C ARG A 249 -1.45 -17.20 15.23
N PRO A 250 -1.90 -16.12 15.90
CA PRO A 250 -1.90 -14.78 15.32
C PRO A 250 -0.48 -14.27 15.04
N LEU A 251 -0.39 -13.19 14.26
CA LEU A 251 0.86 -12.48 14.09
C LEU A 251 1.29 -11.79 15.39
N VAL A 252 0.32 -11.21 16.12
CA VAL A 252 0.55 -10.58 17.43
C VAL A 252 -0.07 -11.42 18.53
N ASP A 253 0.76 -11.86 19.46
CA ASP A 253 0.30 -12.35 20.75
C ASP A 253 0.34 -11.18 21.73
N LEU A 254 -0.80 -10.53 21.96
CA LEU A 254 -0.92 -9.41 22.91
C LEU A 254 -0.77 -9.86 24.39
N GLY A 255 -0.39 -11.13 24.61
CA GLY A 255 -0.35 -11.78 25.90
C GLY A 255 -1.74 -12.31 26.25
N ALA A 256 -1.77 -13.53 26.81
CA ALA A 256 -2.95 -14.00 27.51
C ALA A 256 -3.36 -12.94 28.55
N ALA A 257 -4.66 -12.69 28.69
CA ALA A 257 -5.16 -11.82 29.74
C ALA A 257 -4.49 -12.22 31.07
N VAL A 258 -3.92 -11.23 31.78
CA VAL A 258 -3.43 -11.45 33.14
C VAL A 258 -4.56 -12.15 33.88
N PRO A 259 -4.33 -13.35 34.47
CA PRO A 259 -5.38 -14.08 35.16
C PRO A 259 -6.06 -13.15 36.16
N GLU A 260 -7.39 -13.14 36.16
CA GLU A 260 -8.12 -12.22 37.04
C GLU A 260 -7.67 -12.44 38.48
N PRO A 261 -7.34 -11.38 39.23
CA PRO A 261 -7.02 -11.49 40.65
C PRO A 261 -8.27 -11.97 41.40
N GLY A 262 -8.42 -13.29 41.51
CA GLY A 262 -9.62 -13.93 42.04
C GLY A 262 -9.87 -15.34 41.49
N GLU A 263 -9.27 -15.70 40.36
CA GLU A 263 -9.30 -17.10 39.90
C GLU A 263 -8.40 -17.92 40.83
N VAL A 264 -9.02 -18.53 41.84
CA VAL A 264 -8.36 -19.42 42.80
C VAL A 264 -7.65 -20.49 42.00
N GLN A 265 -6.32 -20.40 41.96
CA GLN A 265 -5.45 -21.42 41.39
C GLN A 265 -5.77 -22.71 42.14
N THR A 266 -6.62 -23.56 41.57
CA THR A 266 -6.97 -24.84 42.17
C THR A 266 -5.66 -25.59 42.35
N ALA A 267 -5.26 -25.75 43.61
CA ALA A 267 -3.97 -26.29 43.98
C ALA A 267 -3.71 -27.56 43.20
N THR A 268 -2.65 -27.55 42.39
CA THR A 268 -2.19 -28.73 41.66
C THR A 268 -2.05 -29.87 42.68
N PRO A 269 -2.73 -31.01 42.50
CA PRO A 269 -2.70 -32.10 43.46
C PRO A 269 -1.24 -32.49 43.69
N THR A 270 -0.81 -32.39 44.94
CA THR A 270 0.53 -32.74 45.39
C THR A 270 0.83 -34.17 44.95
N ARG A 271 1.81 -34.32 44.05
CA ARG A 271 2.29 -35.61 43.58
C ARG A 271 2.74 -36.40 44.82
N PRO A 272 2.22 -37.62 45.09
CA PRO A 272 2.64 -38.38 46.25
C PRO A 272 4.12 -38.72 46.10
N VAL A 273 4.93 -38.20 47.03
CA VAL A 273 6.35 -38.54 47.16
C VAL A 273 6.40 -39.99 47.66
N PHE A 274 6.61 -40.92 46.73
CA PHE A 274 6.80 -42.33 47.04
C PHE A 274 8.07 -42.49 47.89
N GLY A 275 7.89 -43.06 49.08
CA GLY A 275 8.91 -43.19 50.12
C GLY A 275 10.14 -43.99 49.67
N ARG A 276 11.31 -43.43 49.96
CA ARG A 276 12.58 -44.17 50.01
C ARG A 276 12.57 -45.09 51.24
N ARG A 277 12.58 -46.41 51.02
CA ARG A 277 12.95 -47.40 52.05
C ARG A 277 14.41 -47.16 52.46
N ARG A 278 14.65 -47.04 53.77
CA ARG A 278 15.97 -47.22 54.36
C ARG A 278 16.21 -48.73 54.53
N THR A 279 17.36 -49.19 54.07
CA THR A 279 18.05 -50.41 54.51
C THR A 279 19.41 -49.98 55.01
#